data_AF-A0A7W4G851-F1
#
_entry.id   AF-A0A7W4G851-F1
#
_cell.length_a   1.000
_cell.length_b   1.000
_cell.length_c   1.000
_cell.angle_alpha   90.00
_cell.angle_beta   90.00
_cell.angle_gamma   90.00
#
_symmetry.space_group_name_H-M   'P 1'
#
loop_
_entity.id
_entity.type
_entity.pdbx_description
1 polymer ?
#
loop_
_entity_poly.entity_id
_entity_poly.type
_entity_poly.pdbx_seq_one_letter_code
_entity_poly.pdbx_strand_id
1 'polypeptide(L)'
;MQTLGYNTQLQPFSYSHGWSSKATGQNVVATLKPPHLVKTHLVITAHYDHLGMRGNTLYAGANDNASGVSALLFLAQRFAHTNLPFQLSFVATDAEENGLHGAEYFVSQLQIDDSVTVLNINLDMLAVKPPKKILYAFVSHAQRSALQAQLQQVPEHNLKIKVASSSTTMNRMTLGDSIDWRRASDHYAFAKAGIAYIYFGMGHDPHHHKSSDLLNNIDQALYIDAVNYIAAFISQLDINDINTL
;
A
#
# COMPACT_ATOMS: atom_id res chain seq x y z
N MET A 1 16.67 -6.13 -1.53
CA MET A 1 15.89 -6.60 -2.71
C MET A 1 16.79 -7.20 -3.79
N GLN A 2 17.82 -6.50 -4.29
CA GLN A 2 18.79 -7.09 -5.24
C GLN A 2 19.41 -8.40 -4.71
N THR A 3 19.85 -8.40 -3.45
CA THR A 3 20.40 -9.59 -2.77
C THR A 3 19.42 -10.75 -2.62
N LEU A 4 18.12 -10.49 -2.78
CA LEU A 4 17.04 -11.47 -2.72
C LEU A 4 16.65 -11.99 -4.12
N GLY A 5 17.32 -11.54 -5.19
CA GLY A 5 17.07 -11.98 -6.57
C GLY A 5 16.02 -11.17 -7.33
N TYR A 6 15.53 -10.06 -6.78
CA TYR A 6 14.60 -9.17 -7.50
C TYR A 6 15.30 -8.41 -8.62
N ASN A 7 14.61 -8.24 -9.75
CA ASN A 7 15.00 -7.25 -10.74
C ASN A 7 14.61 -5.86 -10.21
N THR A 8 15.60 -5.07 -9.82
CA THR A 8 15.38 -3.74 -9.25
C THR A 8 15.68 -2.64 -10.25
N GLN A 9 14.79 -1.66 -10.34
CA GLN A 9 14.93 -0.49 -11.18
C GLN A 9 14.62 0.78 -10.38
N LEU A 10 15.38 1.83 -10.65
CA LEU A 10 15.05 3.19 -10.24
C LEU A 10 14.22 3.84 -11.35
N GLN A 11 13.12 4.49 -10.97
CA GLN A 11 12.22 5.19 -11.88
C GLN A 11 12.22 6.68 -11.55
N PRO A 12 13.17 7.46 -12.10
CA PRO A 12 13.21 8.91 -11.91
C PRO A 12 12.07 9.59 -12.68
N PHE A 13 11.46 10.60 -12.07
CA PHE A 13 10.41 11.41 -12.67
C PHE A 13 10.51 12.88 -12.28
N SER A 14 9.75 13.74 -12.96
CA SER A 14 9.63 15.15 -12.64
C SER A 14 8.16 15.54 -12.50
N TYR A 15 7.87 16.42 -11.55
CA TYR A 15 6.51 16.88 -11.27
C TYR A 15 6.50 18.39 -10.98
N SER A 16 5.34 19.01 -11.15
CA SER A 16 5.14 20.43 -10.84
C SER A 16 5.06 20.62 -9.33
N HIS A 17 5.85 21.56 -8.80
CA HIS A 17 5.81 21.94 -7.39
C HIS A 17 5.50 23.43 -7.31
N GLY A 18 4.26 23.81 -6.99
CA GLY A 18 3.81 25.20 -7.11
C GLY A 18 3.63 25.66 -8.57
N TRP A 19 3.52 26.98 -8.78
CA TRP A 19 3.15 27.55 -10.08
C TRP A 19 4.26 27.56 -11.14
N SER A 20 5.53 27.60 -10.74
CA SER A 20 6.66 27.78 -11.68
C SER A 20 7.86 26.88 -11.43
N SER A 21 7.87 26.10 -10.34
CA SER A 21 8.98 25.18 -10.02
C SER A 21 8.66 23.74 -10.42
N LYS A 22 9.71 23.01 -10.81
CA LYS A 22 9.69 21.56 -10.98
C LYS A 22 10.48 20.92 -9.84
N ALA A 23 9.98 19.80 -9.35
CA ALA A 23 10.70 18.91 -8.46
C ALA A 23 10.92 17.58 -9.14
N THR A 24 11.83 16.78 -8.59
CA THR A 24 12.15 15.44 -9.07
C THR A 24 11.89 14.44 -7.96
N GLY A 25 11.35 13.28 -8.32
CA GLY A 25 11.24 12.14 -7.42
C GLY A 25 11.78 10.88 -8.10
N GLN A 26 11.89 9.81 -7.33
CA GLN A 26 12.43 8.54 -7.80
C GLN A 26 11.77 7.36 -7.11
N ASN A 27 10.95 6.60 -7.82
CA ASN A 27 10.45 5.34 -7.27
C ASN A 27 11.56 4.28 -7.27
N VAL A 28 11.47 3.35 -6.32
CA VAL A 28 12.28 2.12 -6.31
C VAL A 28 11.34 0.95 -6.60
N VAL A 29 11.53 0.31 -7.75
CA VAL A 29 10.73 -0.83 -8.21
C VAL A 29 11.55 -2.09 -8.09
N ALA A 30 10.98 -3.16 -7.55
CA ALA A 30 11.58 -4.48 -7.48
C ALA A 30 10.58 -5.54 -7.90
N THR A 31 10.84 -6.20 -9.02
CA THR A 31 9.95 -7.21 -9.59
C THR A 31 10.55 -8.61 -9.43
N LEU A 32 9.77 -9.53 -8.87
CA LEU A 32 10.03 -10.96 -8.92
C LEU A 32 9.37 -11.49 -10.20
N LYS A 33 10.19 -11.82 -11.20
CA LYS A 33 9.67 -12.39 -12.44
C LYS A 33 9.24 -13.84 -12.20
N PRO A 34 8.02 -14.21 -12.58
CA PRO A 34 7.57 -15.59 -12.49
C PRO A 34 8.36 -16.48 -13.48
N PRO A 35 8.49 -17.79 -13.19
CA PRO A 35 9.21 -18.72 -14.07
C PRO A 35 8.51 -18.95 -15.43
N HIS A 36 7.23 -18.59 -15.53
CA HIS A 36 6.40 -18.72 -16.72
C HIS A 36 5.62 -17.43 -16.97
N LEU A 37 5.11 -17.25 -18.18
CA LEU A 37 4.22 -16.14 -18.49
C LEU A 37 2.94 -16.26 -17.64
N VAL A 38 2.64 -15.21 -16.87
CA VAL A 38 1.41 -15.10 -16.08
C VAL A 38 0.64 -13.87 -16.53
N LYS A 39 -0.68 -13.95 -16.46
CA LYS A 39 -1.60 -12.88 -16.85
C LYS A 39 -2.08 -12.04 -15.65
N THR A 40 -1.48 -12.24 -14.50
CA THR A 40 -1.86 -11.60 -13.23
C THR A 40 -0.64 -10.93 -12.63
N HIS A 41 -0.79 -9.70 -12.17
CA HIS A 41 0.29 -8.89 -11.60
C HIS A 41 -0.18 -8.24 -10.30
N LEU A 42 0.44 -8.65 -9.19
CA LEU A 42 0.29 -8.00 -7.90
C LEU A 42 1.36 -6.90 -7.75
N VAL A 43 0.92 -5.67 -7.50
CA VAL A 43 1.79 -4.53 -7.20
C VAL A 43 1.57 -4.13 -5.75
N ILE A 44 2.61 -4.24 -4.92
CA ILE A 44 2.59 -3.80 -3.52
C ILE A 44 3.30 -2.45 -3.42
N THR A 45 2.59 -1.42 -2.96
CA THR A 45 3.09 -0.05 -2.84
C THR A 45 3.18 0.39 -1.39
N ALA A 46 4.16 1.24 -1.10
CA ALA A 46 4.27 2.04 0.13
C ALA A 46 5.16 3.24 -0.19
N HIS A 47 4.78 4.45 0.23
CA HIS A 47 5.61 5.62 -0.02
C HIS A 47 6.76 5.71 0.98
N TYR A 48 7.93 6.10 0.49
CA TYR A 48 9.14 6.23 1.32
C TYR A 48 9.54 7.68 1.57
N ASP A 49 8.90 8.65 0.92
CA ASP A 49 9.02 10.04 1.29
C ASP A 49 8.32 10.33 2.61
N HIS A 50 8.68 11.46 3.20
CA HIS A 50 8.07 11.97 4.42
C HIS A 50 8.10 13.50 4.38
N LEU A 51 7.34 14.14 5.27
CA LEU A 51 7.24 15.61 5.36
C LEU A 51 8.54 16.38 5.59
N GLY A 52 9.63 15.70 5.98
CA GLY A 52 10.94 16.32 6.15
C GLY A 52 11.02 17.31 7.31
N MET A 53 11.87 18.32 7.12
CA MET A 53 12.02 19.46 8.03
C MET A 53 11.01 20.55 7.68
N ARG A 54 10.21 21.00 8.66
CA ARG A 54 9.41 22.23 8.55
C ARG A 54 9.86 23.21 9.64
N GLY A 55 10.58 24.26 9.23
CA GLY A 55 11.29 25.14 10.18
C GLY A 55 12.34 24.35 10.96
N ASN A 56 12.27 24.40 12.29
CA ASN A 56 13.18 23.67 13.19
C ASN A 56 12.59 22.34 13.68
N THR A 57 11.46 21.90 13.12
CA THR A 57 10.77 20.67 13.53
C THR A 57 10.89 19.59 12.48
N LEU A 58 11.42 18.42 12.87
CA LEU A 58 11.46 17.22 12.04
C LEU A 58 10.14 16.45 12.13
N TYR A 59 9.64 16.01 10.98
CA TYR A 59 8.49 15.12 10.85
C TYR A 59 9.01 13.79 10.31
N ALA A 60 9.26 12.84 11.21
CA ALA A 60 10.04 11.64 10.91
C ALA A 60 9.25 10.54 10.19
N GLY A 61 7.92 10.49 10.36
CA GLY A 61 7.07 9.56 9.60
C GLY A 61 7.22 8.09 10.01
N ALA A 62 7.26 7.79 11.32
CA ALA A 62 7.45 6.41 11.77
C ALA A 62 6.27 5.50 11.37
N ASN A 63 5.04 6.00 11.52
CA ASN A 63 3.83 5.35 11.02
C ASN A 63 3.56 5.73 9.56
N ASP A 64 3.82 6.99 9.20
CA ASP A 64 3.53 7.61 7.90
C ASP A 64 4.83 8.05 7.16
N ASN A 65 5.51 7.16 6.43
CA ASN A 65 5.11 5.77 6.18
C ASN A 65 6.28 4.76 6.25
N ALA A 66 7.19 4.96 7.20
CA ALA A 66 8.23 3.95 7.50
C ALA A 66 7.62 2.59 7.89
N SER A 67 6.41 2.58 8.46
CA SER A 67 5.65 1.35 8.75
C SER A 67 5.29 0.57 7.48
N GLY A 68 4.77 1.23 6.44
CA GLY A 68 4.45 0.62 5.15
C GLY A 68 5.71 0.15 4.41
N VAL A 69 6.77 0.96 4.40
CA VAL A 69 8.05 0.59 3.74
C VAL A 69 8.71 -0.60 4.43
N SER A 70 8.70 -0.65 5.76
CA SER A 70 9.26 -1.81 6.48
C SER A 70 8.43 -3.07 6.26
N ALA A 71 7.10 -2.96 6.18
CA ALA A 71 6.23 -4.08 5.81
C ALA A 71 6.50 -4.55 4.37
N LEU A 72 6.66 -3.62 3.43
CA LEU A 72 7.01 -3.88 2.03
C LEU A 72 8.33 -4.67 1.93
N LEU A 73 9.36 -4.26 2.67
CA LEU A 73 10.66 -4.97 2.70
C LEU A 73 10.55 -6.37 3.32
N PHE A 74 9.78 -6.53 4.40
CA PHE A 74 9.52 -7.83 5.00
C PHE A 74 8.79 -8.78 4.03
N LEU A 75 7.75 -8.29 3.36
CA LEU A 75 7.02 -9.08 2.36
C LEU A 75 7.93 -9.47 1.18
N ALA A 76 8.80 -8.55 0.73
CA ALA A 76 9.78 -8.86 -0.30
C ALA A 76 10.76 -9.96 0.14
N GLN A 77 11.20 -9.95 1.39
CA GLN A 77 12.01 -11.04 1.93
C GLN A 77 11.23 -12.36 1.99
N ARG A 78 9.99 -12.32 2.47
CA ARG A 78 9.13 -13.50 2.61
C ARG A 78 8.86 -14.21 1.28
N PHE A 79 8.61 -13.45 0.22
CA PHE A 79 8.20 -14.00 -1.07
C PHE A 79 9.33 -14.22 -2.07
N ALA A 80 10.58 -13.84 -1.74
CA ALA A 80 11.74 -13.92 -2.65
C ALA A 80 11.96 -15.32 -3.26
N HIS A 81 11.58 -16.37 -2.55
CA HIS A 81 11.78 -17.76 -2.95
C HIS A 81 10.47 -18.56 -2.98
N THR A 82 9.33 -17.88 -3.10
CA THR A 82 8.01 -18.51 -3.20
C THR A 82 7.57 -18.56 -4.66
N ASN A 83 7.00 -19.68 -5.08
CA ASN A 83 6.35 -19.78 -6.39
C ASN A 83 4.93 -19.23 -6.29
N LEU A 84 4.73 -17.99 -6.72
CA LEU A 84 3.42 -17.33 -6.72
C LEU A 84 2.75 -17.48 -8.10
N PRO A 85 1.41 -17.61 -8.17
CA PRO A 85 0.68 -17.76 -9.44
C PRO A 85 0.53 -16.43 -10.21
N PHE A 86 1.23 -15.39 -9.79
CA PHE A 86 1.20 -14.03 -10.37
C PHE A 86 2.58 -13.40 -10.34
N GLN A 87 2.79 -12.40 -11.20
CA GLN A 87 3.96 -11.54 -11.13
C GLN A 87 3.85 -10.67 -9.88
N LEU A 88 4.93 -10.50 -9.14
CA LEU A 88 4.95 -9.68 -7.93
C LEU A 88 5.91 -8.52 -8.11
N SER A 89 5.45 -7.30 -7.88
CA SER A 89 6.29 -6.11 -7.82
C SER A 89 6.10 -5.37 -6.52
N PHE A 90 7.21 -4.98 -5.91
CA PHE A 90 7.26 -4.07 -4.78
C PHE A 90 7.69 -2.70 -5.29
N VAL A 91 6.97 -1.65 -4.92
CA VAL A 91 7.21 -0.30 -5.38
C VAL A 91 7.25 0.61 -4.17
N ALA A 92 8.45 1.05 -3.80
CA ALA A 92 8.58 2.16 -2.86
C ALA A 92 8.41 3.46 -3.65
N THR A 93 7.27 4.13 -3.45
CA THR A 93 6.87 5.35 -4.16
C THR A 93 7.46 6.60 -3.51
N ASP A 94 7.73 7.62 -4.32
CA ASP A 94 8.25 8.91 -3.86
C ASP A 94 7.23 10.04 -4.12
N ALA A 95 7.37 11.15 -3.39
CA ALA A 95 6.52 12.33 -3.49
C ALA A 95 5.01 12.05 -3.36
N GLU A 96 4.62 11.15 -2.46
CA GLU A 96 3.22 10.92 -2.07
C GLU A 96 2.65 12.18 -1.42
N GLU A 97 3.41 12.72 -0.45
CA GLU A 97 3.02 13.83 0.43
C GLU A 97 2.81 15.15 -0.33
N ASN A 98 3.38 15.21 -1.54
CA ASN A 98 3.29 16.34 -2.45
C ASN A 98 2.19 16.19 -3.51
N GLY A 99 1.52 15.03 -3.60
CA GLY A 99 0.43 14.80 -4.53
C GLY A 99 0.45 13.46 -5.28
N LEU A 100 0.89 12.36 -4.65
CA LEU A 100 0.88 10.99 -5.21
C LEU A 100 1.70 10.83 -6.50
N HIS A 101 2.71 11.68 -6.70
CA HIS A 101 3.38 11.80 -8.01
C HIS A 101 4.14 10.53 -8.40
N GLY A 102 4.75 9.85 -7.43
CA GLY A 102 5.42 8.58 -7.65
C GLY A 102 4.47 7.48 -8.12
N ALA A 103 3.32 7.32 -7.48
CA ALA A 103 2.32 6.35 -7.91
C ALA A 103 1.71 6.69 -9.27
N GLU A 104 1.38 7.95 -9.52
CA GLU A 104 0.88 8.38 -10.84
C GLU A 104 1.92 8.09 -11.94
N TYR A 105 3.19 8.36 -11.68
CA TYR A 105 4.26 8.02 -12.61
C TYR A 105 4.38 6.52 -12.82
N PHE A 106 4.43 5.71 -11.75
CA PHE A 106 4.52 4.25 -11.84
C PHE A 106 3.37 3.66 -12.67
N VAL A 107 2.13 4.07 -12.38
CA VAL A 107 0.93 3.61 -13.11
C VAL A 107 1.00 4.00 -14.59
N SER A 108 1.53 5.18 -14.92
CA SER A 108 1.72 5.58 -16.33
C SER A 108 2.72 4.72 -17.10
N GLN A 109 3.63 4.03 -16.39
CA GLN A 109 4.61 3.12 -16.98
C GLN A 109 4.13 1.67 -17.04
N LEU A 110 2.99 1.34 -16.40
CA LEU A 110 2.40 0.02 -16.51
C LEU A 110 1.87 -0.20 -17.93
N GLN A 111 2.33 -1.27 -18.56
CA GLN A 111 1.77 -1.76 -19.80
C GLN A 111 0.52 -2.57 -19.48
N ILE A 112 -0.60 -1.87 -19.36
CA ILE A 112 -1.91 -2.49 -19.12
C ILE A 112 -2.53 -2.75 -20.49
N ASP A 113 -2.48 -3.99 -20.93
CA ASP A 113 -3.34 -4.47 -22.01
C ASP A 113 -4.47 -5.32 -21.41
N ASP A 114 -5.50 -5.59 -22.21
CA ASP A 114 -6.68 -6.36 -21.77
C ASP A 114 -6.35 -7.81 -21.39
N SER A 115 -5.11 -8.27 -21.62
CA SER A 115 -4.67 -9.62 -21.32
C SER A 115 -4.04 -9.77 -19.93
N VAL A 116 -3.76 -8.66 -19.23
CA VAL A 116 -3.12 -8.66 -17.91
C VAL A 116 -4.05 -8.05 -16.85
N THR A 117 -4.37 -8.84 -15.83
CA THR A 117 -5.05 -8.38 -14.63
C THR A 117 -4.06 -7.83 -13.62
N VAL A 118 -4.22 -6.58 -13.22
CA VAL A 118 -3.40 -5.93 -12.19
C VAL A 118 -4.23 -5.72 -10.92
N LEU A 119 -3.63 -6.04 -9.76
CA LEU A 119 -4.14 -5.68 -8.44
C LEU A 119 -3.07 -4.89 -7.69
N ASN A 120 -3.46 -3.77 -7.09
CA ASN A 120 -2.61 -3.04 -6.15
C ASN A 120 -2.94 -3.41 -4.70
N ILE A 121 -1.91 -3.58 -3.87
CA ILE A 121 -2.01 -3.53 -2.42
C ILE A 121 -1.17 -2.36 -1.93
N ASN A 122 -1.81 -1.32 -1.42
CA ASN A 122 -1.16 -0.17 -0.83
C ASN A 122 -1.06 -0.33 0.69
N LEU A 123 0.15 -0.16 1.22
CA LEU A 123 0.49 -0.30 2.64
C LEU A 123 0.74 1.08 3.22
N ASP A 124 -0.10 1.50 4.17
CA ASP A 124 0.00 2.83 4.73
C ASP A 124 -0.50 2.89 6.17
N MET A 125 0.24 3.58 7.03
CA MET A 125 -0.08 3.77 8.44
C MET A 125 -0.48 2.47 9.15
N LEU A 126 0.43 1.47 9.12
CA LEU A 126 0.23 0.13 9.67
C LEU A 126 0.59 0.00 11.16
N ALA A 127 1.03 1.08 11.80
CA ALA A 127 1.64 1.07 13.11
C ALA A 127 1.08 2.20 14.00
N VAL A 128 -0.16 2.03 14.48
CA VAL A 128 -0.80 2.96 15.44
C VAL A 128 -0.98 2.28 16.81
N LYS A 129 -1.32 3.06 17.85
CA LYS A 129 -1.82 2.55 19.14
C LYS A 129 -3.34 2.74 19.25
N PRO A 130 -4.15 1.90 18.58
CA PRO A 130 -5.59 2.11 18.54
C PRO A 130 -6.26 1.55 19.80
N PRO A 131 -7.46 2.03 20.16
CA PRO A 131 -8.25 1.44 21.24
C PRO A 131 -8.74 0.02 20.91
N LYS A 132 -8.70 -0.39 19.64
CA LYS A 132 -9.11 -1.71 19.15
C LYS A 132 -8.13 -2.20 18.09
N LYS A 133 -7.77 -3.48 18.14
CA LYS A 133 -6.91 -4.16 17.15
C LYS A 133 -7.65 -4.37 15.83
N ILE A 134 -7.81 -3.32 15.03
CA ILE A 134 -8.52 -3.34 13.76
C ILE A 134 -7.55 -3.06 12.62
N LEU A 135 -7.52 -3.95 11.64
CA LEU A 135 -6.91 -3.68 10.35
C LEU A 135 -8.03 -3.36 9.35
N TYR A 136 -7.96 -2.19 8.74
CA TYR A 136 -8.91 -1.78 7.73
C TYR A 136 -8.39 -2.12 6.34
N ALA A 137 -9.28 -2.62 5.49
CA ALA A 137 -9.04 -2.85 4.08
C ALA A 137 -10.03 -1.98 3.29
N PHE A 138 -9.54 -0.92 2.65
CA PHE A 138 -10.34 -0.11 1.74
C PHE A 138 -10.13 -0.60 0.31
N VAL A 139 -11.17 -1.16 -0.29
CA VAL A 139 -11.08 -1.91 -1.55
C VAL A 139 -11.85 -1.24 -2.68
N SER A 140 -11.51 -1.56 -3.91
CA SER A 140 -12.31 -1.18 -5.08
C SER A 140 -13.75 -1.68 -4.95
N HIS A 141 -14.71 -0.83 -5.33
CA HIS A 141 -16.14 -1.12 -5.13
C HIS A 141 -16.59 -2.37 -5.90
N ALA A 142 -16.19 -2.49 -7.16
CA ALA A 142 -16.55 -3.60 -8.02
C ALA A 142 -16.05 -4.94 -7.44
N GLN A 143 -14.80 -4.99 -6.96
CA GLN A 143 -14.16 -6.20 -6.42
C GLN A 143 -14.47 -6.47 -4.95
N ARG A 144 -15.30 -5.65 -4.30
CA ARG A 144 -15.51 -5.73 -2.84
C ARG A 144 -15.95 -7.11 -2.38
N SER A 145 -16.87 -7.77 -3.08
CA SER A 145 -17.41 -9.06 -2.63
C SER A 145 -16.33 -10.14 -2.65
N ALA A 146 -15.62 -10.30 -3.77
CA ALA A 146 -14.54 -11.27 -3.93
C ALA A 146 -13.39 -11.00 -2.92
N LEU A 147 -12.91 -9.75 -2.85
CA LEU A 147 -11.85 -9.37 -1.93
C LEU A 147 -12.25 -9.56 -0.46
N GLN A 148 -13.49 -9.22 -0.08
CA GLN A 148 -13.97 -9.44 1.28
C GLN A 148 -14.04 -10.93 1.63
N ALA A 149 -14.46 -11.79 0.70
CA ALA A 149 -14.50 -13.24 0.91
C ALA A 149 -13.09 -13.80 1.13
N GLN A 150 -12.12 -13.43 0.28
CA GLN A 150 -10.73 -13.88 0.40
C GLN A 150 -10.05 -13.35 1.69
N LEU A 151 -10.32 -12.11 2.10
CA LEU A 151 -9.84 -11.54 3.36
C LEU A 151 -10.39 -12.29 4.59
N GLN A 152 -11.64 -12.76 4.53
CA GLN A 152 -12.28 -13.52 5.61
C GLN A 152 -11.79 -14.96 5.72
N GLN A 153 -11.17 -15.50 4.66
CA GLN A 153 -10.64 -16.86 4.65
C GLN A 153 -9.26 -16.98 5.30
N VAL A 154 -8.57 -15.86 5.59
CA VAL A 154 -7.26 -15.90 6.25
C VAL A 154 -7.42 -16.55 7.62
N PRO A 155 -6.83 -17.74 7.87
CA PRO A 155 -7.02 -18.45 9.12
C PRO A 155 -6.26 -17.76 10.27
N GLU A 156 -6.73 -17.96 11.50
CA GLU A 156 -6.04 -17.68 12.76
C GLU A 156 -5.27 -16.35 12.83
N HIS A 157 -5.94 -15.28 13.28
CA HIS A 157 -5.31 -13.98 13.49
C HIS A 157 -5.87 -13.27 14.73
N ASN A 158 -5.09 -12.34 15.28
CA ASN A 158 -5.45 -11.56 16.48
C ASN A 158 -6.11 -10.20 16.14
N LEU A 159 -6.49 -9.99 14.88
CA LEU A 159 -7.03 -8.75 14.36
C LEU A 159 -8.51 -8.87 14.06
N LYS A 160 -9.21 -7.74 14.16
CA LYS A 160 -10.50 -7.58 13.52
C LYS A 160 -10.31 -6.95 12.16
N ILE A 161 -10.71 -7.65 11.11
CA ILE A 161 -10.62 -7.12 9.74
C ILE A 161 -11.89 -6.35 9.39
N LYS A 162 -11.73 -5.13 8.90
CA LYS A 162 -12.84 -4.25 8.48
C LYS A 162 -12.68 -3.84 7.03
N VAL A 163 -13.58 -4.36 6.19
CA VAL A 163 -13.57 -4.07 4.76
C VAL A 163 -14.58 -2.98 4.43
N ALA A 164 -14.17 -1.97 3.67
CA ALA A 164 -15.02 -0.91 3.15
C ALA A 164 -14.66 -0.60 1.67
N SER A 165 -15.62 -0.07 0.91
CA SER A 165 -15.37 0.40 -0.47
C SER A 165 -15.92 1.80 -0.75
N SER A 166 -16.45 2.48 0.28
CA SER A 166 -16.91 3.86 0.19
C SER A 166 -16.38 4.68 1.35
N SER A 167 -15.96 5.91 1.06
CA SER A 167 -15.40 6.84 2.04
C SER A 167 -16.37 7.05 3.21
N THR A 168 -17.67 7.15 2.95
CA THR A 168 -18.72 7.22 3.99
C THR A 168 -18.69 6.04 4.96
N THR A 169 -18.56 4.82 4.45
CA THR A 169 -18.51 3.63 5.30
C THR A 169 -17.23 3.62 6.12
N MET A 170 -16.10 3.95 5.49
CA MET A 170 -14.79 3.95 6.12
C MET A 170 -14.69 5.02 7.22
N ASN A 171 -15.10 6.26 6.96
CA ASN A 171 -15.18 7.35 7.96
C ASN A 171 -16.01 6.94 9.19
N ARG A 172 -17.16 6.28 8.98
CA ARG A 172 -17.98 5.76 10.09
C ARG A 172 -17.24 4.68 10.90
N MET A 173 -16.41 3.86 10.26
CA MET A 173 -15.69 2.78 10.94
C MET A 173 -14.42 3.27 11.65
N THR A 174 -13.76 4.30 11.14
CA THR A 174 -12.52 4.87 11.72
C THR A 174 -12.82 5.95 12.76
N LEU A 175 -14.07 6.41 12.86
CA LEU A 175 -14.49 7.52 13.76
C LEU A 175 -13.65 8.79 13.54
N GLY A 176 -13.08 8.93 12.35
CA GLY A 176 -12.20 10.03 11.98
C GLY A 176 -12.93 11.15 11.24
N ASP A 177 -12.14 12.10 10.76
CA ASP A 177 -12.60 13.20 9.93
C ASP A 177 -13.25 12.72 8.62
N SER A 178 -13.86 13.65 7.89
CA SER A 178 -14.40 13.39 6.55
C SER A 178 -13.27 13.22 5.54
N ILE A 179 -12.62 12.05 5.54
CA ILE A 179 -11.55 11.68 4.61
C ILE A 179 -12.16 11.13 3.33
N ASP A 180 -11.63 11.53 2.17
CA ASP A 180 -11.88 10.82 0.92
C ASP A 180 -10.93 9.62 0.80
N TRP A 181 -11.34 8.49 1.37
CA TRP A 181 -10.55 7.26 1.37
C TRP A 181 -10.20 6.72 -0.01
N ARG A 182 -10.91 7.13 -1.07
CA ARG A 182 -10.51 6.80 -2.44
C ARG A 182 -9.22 7.51 -2.84
N ARG A 183 -8.93 8.68 -2.26
CA ARG A 183 -7.80 9.56 -2.58
C ARG A 183 -6.80 9.68 -1.43
N ALA A 184 -6.91 8.81 -0.42
CA ALA A 184 -6.18 8.95 0.83
C ALA A 184 -4.71 8.51 0.77
N SER A 185 -4.28 7.82 -0.30
CA SER A 185 -2.91 7.37 -0.49
C SER A 185 -2.70 6.93 -1.96
N ASP A 186 -1.53 6.36 -2.25
CA ASP A 186 -1.07 5.98 -3.59
C ASP A 186 -1.98 5.02 -4.38
N HIS A 187 -2.84 4.24 -3.70
CA HIS A 187 -3.85 3.40 -4.38
C HIS A 187 -4.78 4.21 -5.29
N TYR A 188 -4.90 5.53 -5.08
CA TYR A 188 -5.71 6.38 -5.93
C TYR A 188 -5.20 6.44 -7.38
N ALA A 189 -3.89 6.40 -7.61
CA ALA A 189 -3.34 6.37 -8.97
C ALA A 189 -3.84 5.14 -9.75
N PHE A 190 -3.89 3.99 -9.08
CA PHE A 190 -4.45 2.74 -9.61
C PHE A 190 -5.95 2.85 -9.83
N ALA A 191 -6.69 3.40 -8.85
CA ALA A 191 -8.12 3.63 -8.94
C ALA A 191 -8.52 4.55 -10.10
N LYS A 192 -7.68 5.54 -10.45
CA LYS A 192 -7.87 6.47 -11.58
C LYS A 192 -7.64 5.79 -12.93
N ALA A 193 -6.75 4.80 -12.97
CA ALA A 193 -6.49 3.97 -14.14
C ALA A 193 -7.45 2.77 -14.29
N GLY A 194 -8.44 2.63 -13.41
CA GLY A 194 -9.38 1.50 -13.44
C GLY A 194 -8.79 0.18 -12.92
N ILE A 195 -7.64 0.22 -12.25
CA ILE A 195 -6.98 -0.95 -11.67
C ILE A 195 -7.57 -1.23 -10.29
N ALA A 196 -7.83 -2.51 -10.00
CA ALA A 196 -8.31 -2.93 -8.69
C ALA A 196 -7.24 -2.67 -7.60
N TYR A 197 -7.67 -2.33 -6.39
CA TYR A 197 -6.78 -2.00 -5.29
C TYR A 197 -7.33 -2.44 -3.93
N ILE A 198 -6.42 -2.63 -2.98
CA ILE A 198 -6.66 -2.73 -1.54
C ILE A 198 -5.72 -1.74 -0.86
N TYR A 199 -6.26 -0.81 -0.10
CA TYR A 199 -5.50 -0.02 0.87
C TYR A 199 -5.60 -0.72 2.23
N PHE A 200 -4.46 -1.03 2.84
CA PHE A 200 -4.38 -1.49 4.23
C PHE A 200 -3.87 -0.36 5.13
N GLY A 201 -4.58 -0.12 6.23
CA GLY A 201 -4.17 0.83 7.27
C GLY A 201 -4.93 0.60 8.58
N MET A 202 -4.48 1.24 9.66
CA MET A 202 -5.09 1.08 10.99
C MET A 202 -6.03 2.22 11.42
N GLY A 203 -6.40 3.11 10.47
CA GLY A 203 -7.41 4.14 10.69
C GLY A 203 -6.83 5.41 11.32
N HIS A 204 -7.57 6.01 12.28
CA HIS A 204 -7.17 7.28 12.87
C HIS A 204 -5.93 7.14 13.74
N ASP A 205 -4.94 8.00 13.48
CA ASP A 205 -3.74 8.16 14.29
C ASP A 205 -3.63 9.60 14.83
N PRO A 206 -3.59 9.80 16.17
CA PRO A 206 -3.40 11.11 16.75
C PRO A 206 -2.04 11.74 16.45
N HIS A 207 -1.07 10.99 15.92
CA HIS A 207 0.29 11.45 15.57
C HIS A 207 0.48 11.77 14.08
N HIS A 208 -0.51 11.49 13.22
CA HIS A 208 -0.46 11.76 11.79
C HIS A 208 -0.06 13.21 11.46
N HIS A 209 0.89 13.38 10.53
CA HIS A 209 1.48 14.67 10.15
C HIS A 209 2.02 15.51 11.33
N LYS A 210 2.44 14.88 12.43
CA LYS A 210 3.04 15.55 13.59
C LYS A 210 4.46 15.07 13.83
N SER A 211 5.26 15.91 14.46
CA SER A 211 6.62 15.56 14.90
C SER A 211 6.66 14.46 15.97
N SER A 212 5.50 14.08 16.51
CA SER A 212 5.35 12.96 17.43
C SER A 212 5.07 11.64 16.73
N ASP A 213 5.00 11.59 15.39
CA ASP A 213 5.01 10.32 14.66
C ASP A 213 6.41 9.67 14.71
N LEU A 214 6.62 8.92 15.80
CA LEU A 214 7.89 8.37 16.23
C LEU A 214 7.71 6.91 16.67
N LEU A 215 8.79 6.13 16.59
CA LEU A 215 8.80 4.71 16.95
C LEU A 215 8.30 4.42 18.37
N ASN A 216 8.44 5.34 19.32
CA ASN A 216 7.95 5.15 20.70
C ASN A 216 6.41 5.24 20.79
N ASN A 217 5.74 5.76 19.77
CA ASN A 217 4.29 5.99 19.72
C ASN A 217 3.52 4.94 18.92
N ILE A 218 4.19 3.89 18.43
CA ILE A 218 3.54 2.77 17.72
C ILE A 218 3.30 1.55 18.63
N ASP A 219 2.34 0.70 18.28
CA ASP A 219 2.19 -0.66 18.86
C ASP A 219 2.91 -1.68 17.96
N GLN A 220 4.12 -2.07 18.35
CA GLN A 220 4.94 -3.00 17.57
C GLN A 220 4.33 -4.39 17.44
N ALA A 221 3.67 -4.89 18.48
CA ALA A 221 3.05 -6.22 18.45
C ALA A 221 1.87 -6.23 17.49
N LEU A 222 1.05 -5.18 17.51
CA LEU A 222 -0.06 -5.03 16.59
C LEU A 222 0.41 -4.84 15.13
N TYR A 223 1.48 -4.07 14.91
CA TYR A 223 2.13 -3.93 13.61
C TYR A 223 2.56 -5.30 13.06
N ILE A 224 3.23 -6.12 13.87
CA ILE A 224 3.64 -7.49 13.48
C ILE A 224 2.42 -8.36 13.14
N ASP A 225 1.36 -8.33 13.95
CA ASP A 225 0.12 -9.04 13.67
C ASP A 225 -0.47 -8.64 12.30
N ALA A 226 -0.47 -7.34 11.97
CA ALA A 226 -0.98 -6.84 10.70
C ALA A 226 -0.14 -7.23 9.49
N VAL A 227 1.18 -7.10 9.58
CA VAL A 227 2.08 -7.50 8.50
C VAL A 227 2.00 -9.02 8.25
N ASN A 228 1.91 -9.82 9.32
CA ASN A 228 1.71 -11.27 9.20
C ASN A 228 0.35 -11.62 8.57
N TYR A 229 -0.71 -10.91 8.95
CA TYR A 229 -2.03 -11.09 8.32
C TYR A 229 -1.98 -10.76 6.82
N ILE A 230 -1.38 -9.63 6.43
CA ILE A 230 -1.25 -9.22 5.02
C ILE A 230 -0.41 -10.24 4.25
N ALA A 231 0.66 -10.76 4.85
CA ALA A 231 1.48 -11.81 4.26
C ALA A 231 0.67 -13.11 4.04
N ALA A 232 -0.12 -13.54 5.03
CA ALA A 232 -0.98 -14.71 4.93
C ALA A 232 -2.07 -14.53 3.85
N PHE A 233 -2.67 -13.34 3.79
CA PHE A 233 -3.61 -12.98 2.73
C PHE A 233 -2.98 -13.09 1.34
N ILE A 234 -1.80 -12.50 1.12
CA ILE A 234 -1.10 -12.57 -0.18
C ILE A 234 -0.77 -14.02 -0.57
N SER A 235 -0.42 -14.87 0.40
CA SER A 235 -0.11 -16.29 0.16
C SER A 235 -1.30 -17.10 -0.36
N GLN A 236 -2.54 -16.70 -0.08
CA GLN A 236 -3.76 -17.39 -0.53
C GLN A 236 -4.57 -16.61 -1.57
N LEU A 237 -4.08 -15.44 -1.98
CA LEU A 237 -4.76 -14.52 -2.88
C LEU A 237 -4.95 -15.15 -4.27
N ASP A 238 -6.19 -15.15 -4.75
CA ASP A 238 -6.53 -15.50 -6.14
C ASP A 238 -6.95 -14.24 -6.90
N ILE A 239 -6.03 -13.75 -7.75
CA ILE A 239 -6.21 -12.57 -8.59
C ILE A 239 -7.15 -12.86 -9.79
N ASN A 240 -7.42 -14.12 -10.13
CA ASN A 240 -8.36 -14.43 -11.21
C ASN A 240 -9.81 -14.27 -10.73
N ASP A 241 -10.09 -14.61 -9.47
CA ASP A 241 -11.43 -14.56 -8.85
C ASP A 241 -11.92 -13.13 -8.55
N ILE A 242 -11.02 -12.13 -8.59
CA ILE A 242 -11.41 -10.71 -8.43
C ILE A 242 -11.95 -10.10 -9.74
N ASN A 243 -11.77 -10.74 -10.90
CA ASN A 243 -12.20 -10.20 -12.20
C ASN A 243 -13.49 -10.82 -12.75
N THR A 244 -14.05 -11.82 -12.08
CA THR A 244 -15.38 -12.35 -12.39
C THR A 244 -16.48 -11.40 -11.90
N LEU A 245 -16.79 -10.40 -12.72
CA LEU A 245 -17.99 -9.55 -12.64
C LEU A 245 -18.78 -9.62 -13.95
#